data_AF-A0A7K2YDF7-F1
#
_entry.id   AF-A0A7K2YDF7-F1
#
_cell.length_a   1.000
_cell.length_b   1.000
_cell.length_c   1.000
_cell.angle_alpha   90.00
_cell.angle_beta   90.00
_cell.angle_gamma   90.00
#
_symmetry.space_group_name_H-M   'P 1'
#
loop_
_entity.id
_entity.type
_entity.pdbx_description
1 polymer ?
#
loop_
_entity_poly.entity_id
_entity_poly.type
_entity_poly.pdbx_seq_one_letter_code
_entity_poly.pdbx_strand_id
1 'polypeptide(L)'
;AISTSRIVAGIAVGLVVLQLFMLTLFAWPGARSAPRDLPIAVAGPQDAVTALVEHLEAQRPGAFTVHPVADEAAARARVEDRRDYGAIVLGPDGPRLLTASA
;
A
#
# COMPACT_ATOMS: atom_id res chain seq x y z
N ALA A 1 22.43 21.26 45.82
CA ALA A 1 21.83 21.97 44.68
C ALA A 1 22.22 21.24 43.40
N ILE A 2 21.25 20.79 42.61
CA ILE A 2 21.54 20.19 41.30
C ILE A 2 22.06 21.32 40.41
N SER A 3 23.25 21.17 39.81
CA SER A 3 23.80 22.24 38.96
C SER A 3 23.00 22.35 37.66
N THR A 4 22.73 23.56 37.21
CA THR A 4 21.99 23.86 35.97
C THR A 4 22.49 23.08 34.77
N SER A 5 23.81 22.82 34.70
CA SER A 5 24.44 21.99 33.66
C SER A 5 23.90 20.55 33.62
N ARG A 6 23.66 19.92 34.78
CA ARG A 6 23.10 18.55 34.85
C ARG A 6 21.65 18.52 34.37
N ILE A 7 20.88 19.58 34.63
CA ILE A 7 19.49 19.72 34.17
C ILE A 7 19.48 19.87 32.64
N VAL A 8 20.32 20.76 32.09
CA VAL A 8 20.43 20.97 30.63
C VAL A 8 20.86 19.68 29.91
N ALA A 9 21.87 18.98 30.44
CA ALA A 9 22.30 17.69 29.87
C ALA A 9 21.18 16.64 29.91
N GLY A 10 20.42 16.58 31.01
CA GLY A 10 19.27 15.67 31.13
C GLY A 10 18.16 15.97 30.12
N ILE A 11 17.82 17.24 29.91
CA ILE A 11 16.84 17.66 28.89
C ILE A 11 17.35 17.32 27.49
N ALA A 12 18.62 17.61 27.18
CA ALA A 12 19.20 17.31 25.88
C ALA A 12 19.15 15.80 25.56
N VAL A 13 19.56 14.96 26.52
CA VAL A 13 19.46 13.50 26.38
C VAL A 13 18.01 13.05 26.24
N GLY A 14 17.09 13.61 27.03
CA GLY A 14 15.66 13.31 26.94
C GLY A 14 15.07 13.60 25.56
N LEU A 15 15.43 14.75 24.96
CA LEU A 15 15.01 15.12 23.62
C LEU A 15 15.58 14.17 22.54
N VAL A 16 16.85 13.78 22.64
CA VAL A 16 17.45 12.82 21.70
C VAL A 16 16.76 11.46 21.79
N VAL A 17 16.52 10.95 23.00
CA VAL A 17 15.81 9.69 23.20
C VAL A 17 14.39 9.77 22.65
N LEU A 18 13.68 10.87 22.92
CA LEU A 18 12.34 11.10 22.38
C LEU A 18 12.34 11.13 20.84
N GLN A 19 13.33 11.80 20.23
CA GLN A 19 13.47 11.85 18.78
C GLN A 19 13.72 10.46 18.19
N LEU A 20 14.65 9.68 18.75
CA LEU A 20 14.91 8.30 18.32
C LEU A 20 13.67 7.43 18.47
N PHE A 21 12.91 7.62 19.55
CA PHE A 21 11.65 6.92 19.78
C PHE A 21 10.61 7.29 18.71
N MET A 22 10.41 8.58 18.43
CA MET A 22 9.51 9.02 17.36
C MET A 22 9.94 8.47 16.00
N LEU A 23 11.23 8.56 15.65
CA LEU A 23 11.74 8.01 14.40
C LEU A 23 11.45 6.50 14.29
N THR A 24 11.65 5.74 15.37
CA THR A 24 11.36 4.31 15.38
C THR A 24 9.86 4.04 15.20
N LEU A 25 9.01 4.78 15.91
CA LEU A 25 7.55 4.64 15.81
C LEU A 25 7.01 4.92 14.42
N PHE A 26 7.62 5.85 13.68
CA PHE A 26 7.16 6.20 12.33
C PHE A 26 7.87 5.41 11.23
N ALA A 27 9.15 5.08 11.40
CA ALA A 27 9.89 4.26 10.43
C ALA A 27 9.40 2.81 10.40
N TRP A 28 9.03 2.24 11.55
CA TRP A 28 8.63 0.83 11.64
C TRP A 28 7.34 0.50 10.87
N PRO A 29 6.21 1.23 11.02
CA PRO A 29 5.01 1.00 10.22
C PRO A 29 5.31 1.16 8.73
N GLY A 30 6.06 2.19 8.32
CA GLY A 30 6.43 2.38 6.92
C GLY A 30 7.23 1.21 6.35
N ALA A 31 8.19 0.68 7.12
CA ALA A 31 9.00 -0.47 6.71
C ALA A 31 8.25 -1.81 6.74
N ARG A 32 7.11 -1.90 7.45
CA ARG A 32 6.29 -3.12 7.57
C ARG A 32 4.93 -3.05 6.90
N SER A 33 4.61 -1.94 6.25
CA SER A 33 3.45 -1.84 5.38
C SER A 33 3.60 -2.81 4.22
N ALA A 34 2.61 -3.68 4.06
CA ALA A 34 2.50 -4.62 2.96
C ALA A 34 1.03 -4.69 2.53
N PRO A 35 0.72 -4.96 1.26
CA PRO A 35 -0.64 -5.26 0.85
C PRO A 35 -1.14 -6.49 1.62
N ARG A 36 -2.35 -6.39 2.15
CA ARG A 36 -3.05 -7.45 2.88
C ARG A 36 -4.49 -7.41 2.42
N ASP A 37 -4.89 -8.41 1.64
CA ASP A 37 -6.22 -8.51 1.06
C ASP A 37 -6.65 -7.21 0.36
N LEU A 38 -5.70 -6.57 -0.33
CA LEU A 38 -5.93 -5.24 -0.92
C LEU A 38 -6.87 -5.38 -2.12
N PRO A 39 -8.07 -4.79 -2.12
CA PRO A 39 -9.03 -4.94 -3.20
C PRO A 39 -8.55 -4.20 -4.45
N ILE A 40 -8.46 -4.95 -5.56
CA ILE A 40 -8.11 -4.43 -6.89
C ILE A 40 -9.08 -4.95 -7.94
N ALA A 41 -9.54 -4.08 -8.84
CA ALA A 41 -10.32 -4.49 -10.01
C ALA A 41 -9.39 -5.00 -11.12
N VAL A 42 -9.82 -6.02 -11.88
CA VAL A 42 -9.08 -6.47 -13.07
C VAL A 42 -10.05 -6.66 -14.24
N ALA A 43 -9.81 -5.93 -15.33
CA ALA A 43 -10.54 -6.04 -16.58
C ALA A 43 -9.69 -6.78 -17.63
N GLY A 44 -10.26 -7.74 -18.35
CA GLY A 44 -9.58 -8.45 -19.42
C GLY A 44 -10.17 -9.83 -19.70
N PRO A 45 -9.59 -10.59 -20.66
CA PRO A 45 -9.98 -11.96 -20.92
C PRO A 45 -9.84 -12.84 -19.67
N GLN A 46 -10.82 -13.71 -19.41
CA GLN A 46 -10.89 -14.50 -18.17
C GLN A 46 -9.62 -15.34 -17.91
N ASP A 47 -9.01 -15.90 -18.96
CA ASP A 47 -7.77 -16.68 -18.86
C ASP A 47 -6.60 -15.80 -18.41
N ALA A 48 -6.52 -14.56 -18.92
CA ALA A 48 -5.48 -13.61 -18.55
C ALA A 48 -5.65 -13.12 -17.09
N VAL A 49 -6.91 -12.91 -16.66
CA VAL A 49 -7.21 -12.57 -15.26
C VAL A 49 -6.81 -13.71 -14.33
N THR A 50 -7.13 -14.96 -14.69
CA THR A 50 -6.79 -16.14 -13.89
C THR A 50 -5.27 -16.31 -13.75
N ALA A 51 -4.53 -16.19 -14.86
CA ALA A 51 -3.06 -16.25 -14.85
C ALA A 51 -2.44 -15.14 -13.98
N LEU A 52 -3.02 -13.93 -14.00
CA LEU A 52 -2.58 -12.84 -13.14
C LEU A 52 -2.83 -13.15 -11.65
N VAL A 53 -4.01 -13.68 -11.31
CA VAL A 53 -4.36 -14.06 -9.93
C VAL A 53 -3.39 -15.11 -9.41
N GLU A 54 -3.14 -16.18 -10.18
CA GLU A 54 -2.19 -17.23 -9.80
C GLU A 54 -0.78 -16.68 -9.62
N HIS A 55 -0.33 -15.80 -10.51
CA HIS A 55 0.98 -15.18 -10.40
C HIS A 55 1.11 -14.31 -9.15
N LEU A 56 0.10 -13.49 -8.85
CA LEU A 56 0.08 -12.64 -7.66
C LEU A 56 0.07 -13.48 -6.38
N GLU A 57 -0.72 -14.54 -6.33
CA GLU A 57 -0.81 -15.41 -5.17
C GLU A 57 0.49 -16.21 -4.95
N ALA A 58 1.15 -16.65 -6.03
CA ALA A 58 2.45 -17.32 -5.94
C ALA A 58 3.57 -16.39 -5.45
N GLN A 59 3.56 -15.12 -5.87
CA GLN A 59 4.58 -14.14 -5.49
C GLN A 59 4.34 -13.54 -4.10
N ARG A 60 3.07 -13.26 -3.77
CA ARG A 60 2.63 -12.57 -2.55
C ARG A 60 1.27 -13.10 -2.10
N PRO A 61 1.25 -14.25 -1.38
CA PRO A 61 0.01 -14.86 -0.91
C PRO A 61 -0.83 -13.91 -0.06
N GLY A 62 -2.13 -13.81 -0.34
CA GLY A 62 -3.07 -12.97 0.42
C GLY A 62 -2.77 -11.46 0.37
N ALA A 63 -1.97 -11.00 -0.58
CA ALA A 63 -1.65 -9.58 -0.71
C ALA A 63 -2.78 -8.78 -1.37
N PHE A 64 -3.49 -9.39 -2.31
CA PHE A 64 -4.50 -8.74 -3.13
C PHE A 64 -5.79 -9.56 -3.19
N THR A 65 -6.91 -8.88 -3.08
CA THR A 65 -8.23 -9.44 -3.40
C THR A 65 -8.61 -8.97 -4.79
N VAL A 66 -8.60 -9.88 -5.75
CA VAL A 66 -8.87 -9.55 -7.16
C VAL A 66 -10.37 -9.62 -7.42
N HIS A 67 -10.91 -8.53 -7.97
CA HIS A 67 -12.29 -8.41 -8.44
C HIS A 67 -12.32 -8.35 -9.98
N PRO A 68 -12.63 -9.46 -10.66
CA PRO A 68 -12.80 -9.46 -12.11
C PRO A 68 -13.97 -8.55 -12.51
N VAL A 69 -13.76 -7.71 -13.53
CA VAL A 69 -14.79 -6.84 -14.10
C VAL A 69 -14.82 -6.98 -15.62
N ALA A 70 -15.96 -6.62 -16.22
CA ALA A 70 -16.20 -6.84 -17.64
C ALA A 70 -15.28 -6.00 -18.54
N ASP A 71 -15.01 -4.75 -18.17
CA ASP A 71 -14.28 -3.79 -18.99
C ASP A 71 -13.58 -2.71 -18.17
N GLU A 72 -12.82 -1.85 -18.87
CA GLU A 72 -12.12 -0.71 -18.29
C GLU A 72 -13.07 0.29 -17.61
N ALA A 73 -14.29 0.49 -18.14
CA ALA A 73 -15.23 1.46 -17.58
C ALA A 73 -15.77 1.00 -16.23
N ALA A 74 -16.10 -0.29 -16.08
CA ALA A 74 -16.46 -0.90 -14.81
C ALA A 74 -15.29 -0.87 -13.81
N ALA A 75 -14.07 -1.10 -14.29
CA ALA A 75 -12.86 -1.02 -13.47
C ALA A 75 -12.64 0.40 -12.93
N ARG A 76 -12.78 1.41 -13.80
CA ARG A 76 -12.67 2.83 -13.46
C ARG A 76 -13.73 3.25 -12.44
N ALA A 77 -14.99 2.87 -12.66
CA ALA A 77 -16.07 3.19 -11.74
C ALA A 77 -15.81 2.65 -10.32
N ARG A 78 -15.24 1.45 -10.18
CA ARG A 78 -14.91 0.89 -8.85
C ARG A 78 -13.79 1.64 -8.14
N VAL A 79 -12.81 2.16 -8.89
CA VAL A 79 -11.75 3.00 -8.35
C VAL A 79 -12.29 4.38 -7.94
N GLU A 80 -13.15 4.98 -8.78
CA GLU A 80 -13.81 6.27 -8.50
C GLU A 80 -14.75 6.18 -7.29
N ASP A 81 -15.52 5.09 -7.18
CA ASP A 81 -16.39 4.77 -6.05
C ASP A 81 -15.63 4.36 -4.78
N ARG A 82 -14.28 4.29 -4.83
CA ARG A 82 -13.40 3.80 -3.75
C ARG A 82 -13.75 2.40 -3.25
N ARG A 83 -14.31 1.56 -4.12
CA ARG A 83 -14.54 0.15 -3.81
C ARG A 83 -13.27 -0.67 -3.93
N ASP A 84 -12.41 -0.31 -4.88
CA ASP A 84 -11.07 -0.88 -5.04
C ASP A 84 -10.02 0.24 -5.03
N TYR A 85 -8.81 -0.08 -4.57
CA TYR A 85 -7.72 0.91 -4.49
C TYR A 85 -7.11 1.24 -5.85
N GLY A 86 -7.26 0.35 -6.82
CA GLY A 86 -6.75 0.50 -8.18
C GLY A 86 -7.33 -0.57 -9.08
N ALA A 87 -7.05 -0.44 -10.37
CA ALA A 87 -7.49 -1.44 -11.34
C ALA A 87 -6.43 -1.76 -12.39
N ILE A 88 -6.38 -3.01 -12.83
CA ILE A 88 -5.51 -3.46 -13.91
C ILE A 88 -6.37 -3.79 -15.13
N VAL A 89 -6.06 -3.19 -16.28
CA VAL A 89 -6.73 -3.46 -17.56
C VAL A 89 -5.77 -4.23 -18.44
N LEU A 90 -6.07 -5.50 -18.70
CA LEU A 90 -5.32 -6.39 -19.58
C LEU A 90 -5.87 -6.22 -21.00
N GLY A 91 -5.31 -5.24 -21.73
CA GLY A 91 -5.68 -4.92 -23.10
C GLY A 91 -4.72 -5.48 -24.15
N PRO A 92 -5.06 -5.36 -25.45
CA PRO A 92 -4.22 -5.80 -26.55
C PRO A 92 -2.86 -5.08 -26.62
N ASP A 93 -2.81 -3.82 -26.17
CA ASP A 93 -1.58 -3.02 -26.11
C ASP A 93 -0.73 -3.32 -24.85
N GLY A 94 -1.17 -4.26 -24.02
CA GLY A 94 -0.54 -4.66 -22.77
C GLY A 94 -1.32 -4.26 -21.50
N PRO A 95 -0.79 -4.65 -20.32
CA PRO A 95 -1.41 -4.31 -19.04
C PRO A 95 -1.27 -2.82 -18.72
N ARG A 96 -2.40 -2.18 -18.37
CA ARG A 96 -2.44 -0.79 -17.90
C ARG A 96 -2.95 -0.74 -16.47
N LEU A 97 -2.33 0.10 -15.63
CA LEU A 97 -2.76 0.35 -14.26
C LEU A 97 -3.55 1.65 -14.20
N LEU A 98 -4.80 1.56 -13.75
CA LEU A 98 -5.63 2.69 -13.39
C LEU A 98 -5.44 2.97 -11.90
N THR A 99 -4.93 4.16 -11.59
CA THR A 99 -4.86 4.68 -10.23
C THR A 99 -5.83 5.83 -10.10
N ALA A 100 -6.52 5.95 -8.96
CA ALA A 100 -7.26 7.17 -8.67
C ALA A 100 -6.27 8.34 -8.67
N SER A 101 -6.48 9.35 -9.53
CA SER A 101 -5.81 10.63 -9.36
C SER A 101 -6.41 11.30 -8.13
N ALA A 102 -5.57 11.61 -7.16
CA ALA A 102 -5.95 12.31 -5.95
C ALA A 102 -6.59 13.68 -6.22
#